data_AF-A0A1C6WGZ0-F1
#
_entry.id   AF-A0A1C6WGZ0-F1
#
_cell.length_a   1.000
_cell.length_b   1.000
_cell.length_c   1.000
_cell.angle_alpha   90.00
_cell.angle_beta   90.00
_cell.angle_gamma   90.00
#
_symmetry.space_group_name_H-M   'P 1'
#
loop_
_entity.id
_entity.type
_entity.pdbx_description
1 polymer ?
#
loop_
_entity_poly.entity_id
_entity_poly.type
_entity_poly.pdbx_seq_one_letter_code
_entity_poly.pdbx_strand_id
1 'polypeptide(L)'
;INKNKSIKSYCHNNDCKTKENGINALIAYLFKEFKKSINNHDYNDYDEYLLMWVSDKLFKIRNESKEKKPKPPYMDTITLNNAYEKHLKDHKVKLDYWYLLGIIPGLKEANLRYMAEFYLLLNNICNTIVDYETNGAESKKLSKNSVKCLNQYQNLYINISECKSYLHLLNKLKGIYDDFRNSAINKNGSKNNLATNLKKLTKPNGEEMNAVKGFKSYNFSKKKCNSLDKKVASVQLQSSSKEESPLPQEPEKKESAPQSSELQQTSTALPAPPQALKQDLASPSQSPEQPNDQLS
;
A
#
# COMPACT_ATOMS: atom_id res chain seq x y z
N ILE A 1 -9.41 -14.25 11.57
CA ILE A 1 -8.81 -15.49 11.01
C ILE A 1 -9.15 -16.70 11.89
N ASN A 2 -8.82 -16.68 13.18
CA ASN A 2 -9.00 -17.79 14.13
C ASN A 2 -10.45 -18.19 14.48
N LYS A 3 -11.47 -17.67 13.76
CA LYS A 3 -12.88 -18.04 13.96
C LYS A 3 -13.51 -18.74 12.74
N ASN A 4 -12.87 -18.68 11.57
CA ASN A 4 -13.42 -19.29 10.36
C ASN A 4 -12.96 -20.76 10.26
N LYS A 5 -13.92 -21.69 10.33
CA LYS A 5 -13.67 -23.15 10.29
C LYS A 5 -12.93 -23.58 9.01
N SER A 6 -13.26 -22.99 7.86
CA SER A 6 -12.63 -23.31 6.57
C SER A 6 -11.15 -22.95 6.58
N ILE A 7 -10.79 -21.78 7.10
CA ILE A 7 -9.38 -21.36 7.19
C ILE A 7 -8.62 -22.21 8.23
N LYS A 8 -9.24 -22.51 9.38
CA LYS A 8 -8.62 -23.37 10.41
C LYS A 8 -8.22 -24.74 9.87
N SER A 9 -8.98 -25.27 8.91
CA SER A 9 -8.68 -26.57 8.30
C SER A 9 -7.32 -26.64 7.60
N TYR A 10 -6.67 -25.50 7.33
CA TYR A 10 -5.32 -25.44 6.76
C TYR A 10 -4.21 -25.40 7.81
N CYS A 11 -4.52 -25.15 9.09
CA CYS A 11 -3.57 -25.30 10.19
C CYS A 11 -3.33 -26.78 10.49
N HIS A 12 -2.10 -27.12 10.89
CA HIS A 12 -1.83 -28.44 11.47
C HIS A 12 -2.67 -28.63 12.73
N ASN A 13 -3.24 -29.82 12.90
CA ASN A 13 -4.18 -30.17 13.98
C ASN A 13 -5.40 -29.23 14.11
N ASN A 14 -5.75 -28.51 13.03
CA ASN A 14 -6.83 -27.52 13.00
C ASN A 14 -6.72 -26.37 14.02
N ASP A 15 -5.53 -26.15 14.59
CA ASP A 15 -5.32 -25.16 15.66
C ASP A 15 -4.27 -24.10 15.26
N CYS A 16 -4.74 -22.92 14.88
CA CYS A 16 -3.91 -21.77 14.53
C CYS A 16 -3.52 -20.99 15.79
N LYS A 17 -2.64 -21.60 16.61
CA LYS A 17 -2.26 -21.05 17.93
C LYS A 17 -1.63 -19.65 17.89
N THR A 18 -0.86 -19.34 16.84
CA THR A 18 -0.17 -18.06 16.68
C THR A 18 -0.78 -17.21 15.55
N LYS A 19 -0.46 -15.90 15.54
CA LYS A 19 -0.86 -14.97 14.46
C LYS A 19 -0.27 -15.45 13.12
N GLU A 20 0.96 -15.91 13.15
CA GLU A 20 1.73 -16.43 12.02
C GLU A 20 1.11 -17.72 11.47
N ASN A 21 0.69 -18.66 12.32
CA ASN A 21 -0.08 -19.84 11.90
C ASN A 21 -1.36 -19.43 11.18
N GLY A 22 -2.08 -18.44 11.73
CA GLY A 22 -3.29 -17.91 11.11
C GLY A 22 -3.01 -17.27 9.74
N ILE A 23 -1.92 -16.49 9.60
CA ILE A 23 -1.51 -15.90 8.32
C ILE A 23 -1.21 -17.00 7.31
N ASN A 24 -0.39 -18.00 7.67
CA ASN A 24 -0.06 -19.10 6.76
C ASN A 24 -1.26 -19.92 6.34
N ALA A 25 -2.20 -20.17 7.25
CA ALA A 25 -3.41 -20.90 6.92
C ALA A 25 -4.33 -20.09 5.99
N LEU A 26 -4.40 -18.76 6.18
CA LEU A 26 -5.12 -17.89 5.27
C LEU A 26 -4.47 -17.87 3.87
N ILE A 27 -3.14 -17.86 3.79
CA ILE A 27 -2.42 -17.97 2.51
C ILE A 27 -2.79 -19.27 1.80
N ALA A 28 -2.73 -20.40 2.52
CA ALA A 28 -3.06 -21.71 1.98
C ALA A 28 -4.52 -21.78 1.49
N TYR A 29 -5.44 -21.22 2.27
CA TYR A 29 -6.84 -21.13 1.90
C TYR A 29 -7.07 -20.28 0.65
N LEU A 30 -6.58 -19.04 0.64
CA LEU A 30 -6.73 -18.11 -0.51
C LEU A 30 -6.13 -18.71 -1.77
N PHE A 31 -4.94 -19.31 -1.66
CA PHE A 31 -4.29 -19.99 -2.76
C PHE A 31 -5.18 -21.07 -3.38
N LYS A 32 -5.77 -21.94 -2.55
CA LYS A 32 -6.66 -23.00 -3.03
C LYS A 32 -7.93 -22.43 -3.67
N GLU A 33 -8.54 -21.42 -3.06
CA GLU A 33 -9.76 -20.80 -3.61
C GLU A 33 -9.49 -20.15 -4.98
N PHE A 34 -8.37 -19.43 -5.13
CA PHE A 34 -7.97 -18.90 -6.43
C PHE A 34 -7.73 -19.99 -7.46
N LYS A 35 -7.07 -21.10 -7.11
CA LYS A 35 -6.85 -22.20 -8.07
C LYS A 35 -8.13 -22.91 -8.47
N LYS A 36 -9.18 -22.91 -7.64
CA LYS A 36 -10.50 -23.44 -8.00
C LYS A 36 -11.30 -22.50 -8.91
N SER A 37 -11.08 -21.19 -8.82
CA SER A 37 -11.86 -20.20 -9.57
C SER A 37 -11.36 -19.97 -11.00
N ILE A 38 -10.39 -20.75 -11.48
CA ILE A 38 -9.73 -20.57 -12.77
C ILE A 38 -9.73 -21.89 -13.55
N ASN A 39 -9.87 -21.81 -14.87
CA ASN A 39 -9.66 -22.96 -15.75
C ASN A 39 -8.16 -23.24 -15.92
N ASN A 40 -7.76 -24.51 -16.02
CA ASN A 40 -6.34 -24.93 -16.07
C ASN A 40 -5.49 -24.32 -17.21
N HIS A 41 -6.11 -23.63 -18.18
CA HIS A 41 -5.43 -23.03 -19.32
C HIS A 41 -5.20 -21.51 -19.20
N ASP A 42 -5.74 -20.87 -18.16
CA ASP A 42 -5.62 -19.41 -17.99
C ASP A 42 -4.42 -19.04 -17.11
N TYR A 43 -3.68 -18.02 -17.53
CA TYR A 43 -2.65 -17.43 -16.69
C TYR A 43 -3.28 -16.81 -15.43
N ASN A 44 -2.74 -17.16 -14.26
CA ASN A 44 -3.30 -16.75 -12.99
C ASN A 44 -2.65 -15.46 -12.46
N ASP A 45 -3.27 -14.32 -12.72
CA ASP A 45 -2.90 -13.04 -12.11
C ASP A 45 -3.02 -13.07 -10.56
N TYR A 46 -3.88 -13.94 -9.99
CA TYR A 46 -4.06 -14.03 -8.53
C TYR A 46 -2.80 -14.47 -7.79
N ASP A 47 -1.87 -15.17 -8.45
CA ASP A 47 -0.60 -15.53 -7.80
C ASP A 47 0.24 -14.28 -7.53
N GLU A 48 0.25 -13.31 -8.46
CA GLU A 48 0.93 -12.02 -8.25
C GLU A 48 0.27 -11.23 -7.12
N TYR A 49 -1.06 -11.14 -7.13
CA TYR A 49 -1.83 -10.42 -6.11
C TYR A 49 -1.71 -11.06 -4.73
N LEU A 50 -1.70 -12.40 -4.66
CA LEU A 50 -1.46 -13.13 -3.43
C LEU A 50 -0.07 -12.82 -2.88
N LEU A 51 0.97 -12.85 -3.71
CA LEU A 51 2.33 -12.54 -3.26
C LEU A 51 2.50 -11.06 -2.84
N MET A 52 1.79 -10.12 -3.47
CA MET A 52 1.69 -8.73 -2.98
C MET A 52 1.05 -8.67 -1.58
N TRP A 53 -0.07 -9.36 -1.38
CA TRP A 53 -0.75 -9.41 -0.07
C TRP A 53 0.13 -10.06 1.01
N VAL A 54 0.82 -11.16 0.69
CA VAL A 54 1.76 -11.82 1.60
C VAL A 54 2.89 -10.86 1.99
N SER A 55 3.39 -10.10 1.02
CA SER A 55 4.42 -9.09 1.25
C SER A 55 3.94 -7.99 2.22
N ASP A 56 2.70 -7.52 2.11
CA ASP A 56 2.11 -6.56 3.06
C ASP A 56 2.09 -7.12 4.49
N LYS A 57 1.70 -8.39 4.68
CA LYS A 57 1.68 -9.01 6.02
C LYS A 57 3.07 -9.16 6.60
N LEU A 58 4.00 -9.68 5.81
CA LEU A 58 5.40 -9.84 6.21
C LEU A 58 6.07 -8.50 6.49
N PHE A 59 5.80 -7.46 5.70
CA PHE A 59 6.32 -6.12 5.92
C PHE A 59 5.81 -5.53 7.24
N LYS A 60 4.54 -5.76 7.60
CA LYS A 60 3.98 -5.35 8.91
C LYS A 60 4.62 -6.10 10.07
N ILE A 61 4.76 -7.43 9.99
CA ILE A 61 5.44 -8.24 11.01
C ILE A 61 6.87 -7.72 11.22
N ARG A 62 7.61 -7.51 10.13
CA ARG A 62 8.97 -6.96 10.18
C ARG A 62 8.99 -5.56 10.80
N ASN A 63 8.02 -4.71 10.50
CA ASN A 63 7.96 -3.36 11.06
C ASN A 63 7.64 -3.34 12.56
N GLU A 64 6.81 -4.28 13.03
CA GLU A 64 6.46 -4.48 14.43
C GLU A 64 7.60 -5.16 15.22
N SER A 65 8.52 -5.86 14.53
CA SER A 65 9.65 -6.53 15.17
C SER A 65 10.72 -5.56 15.70
N LYS A 66 11.47 -6.00 16.73
CA LYS A 66 12.63 -5.28 17.29
C LYS A 66 13.90 -5.37 16.40
N GLU A 67 13.75 -5.75 15.13
CA GLU A 67 14.88 -5.98 14.25
C GLU A 67 15.64 -4.70 13.93
N LYS A 68 16.97 -4.83 13.77
CA LYS A 68 17.80 -3.75 13.26
C LYS A 68 17.38 -3.44 11.83
N LYS A 69 16.66 -2.34 11.66
CA LYS A 69 16.33 -1.78 10.37
C LYS A 69 17.52 -0.96 9.87
N PRO A 70 17.79 -0.94 8.56
CA PRO A 70 18.79 -0.03 8.04
C PRO A 70 18.43 1.41 8.40
N LYS A 71 19.43 2.20 8.81
CA LYS A 71 19.24 3.61 9.12
C LYS A 71 19.05 4.38 7.80
N PRO A 72 18.17 5.41 7.76
CA PRO A 72 18.12 6.33 6.63
C PRO A 72 19.53 6.86 6.31
N PRO A 73 19.91 6.99 5.03
CA PRO A 73 19.09 6.92 3.81
C PRO A 73 18.95 5.51 3.21
N TYR A 74 19.30 4.44 3.94
CA TYR A 74 19.35 3.10 3.37
C TYR A 74 17.96 2.43 3.33
N MET A 75 17.50 2.10 2.12
CA MET A 75 16.30 1.28 1.89
C MET A 75 16.55 -0.17 2.27
N ASP A 76 15.60 -0.77 2.98
CA ASP A 76 15.64 -2.18 3.33
C ASP A 76 15.60 -3.08 2.08
N THR A 77 16.65 -3.87 1.88
CA THR A 77 16.81 -4.74 0.72
C THR A 77 16.25 -6.15 0.96
N ILE A 78 15.54 -6.38 2.06
CA ILE A 78 14.91 -7.67 2.32
C ILE A 78 13.94 -8.06 1.19
N THR A 79 14.07 -9.29 0.73
CA THR A 79 13.17 -9.87 -0.27
C THR A 79 11.96 -10.53 0.37
N LEU A 80 10.92 -10.77 -0.42
CA LEU A 80 9.78 -11.59 -0.01
C LEU A 80 10.24 -12.96 0.51
N ASN A 81 11.17 -13.61 -0.20
CA ASN A 81 11.73 -14.90 0.19
C ASN A 81 12.34 -14.86 1.59
N ASN A 82 13.27 -13.93 1.83
CA ASN A 82 13.97 -13.80 3.11
C ASN A 82 13.00 -13.50 4.27
N ALA A 83 12.00 -12.66 4.04
CA ALA A 83 11.01 -12.32 5.05
C ALA A 83 10.11 -13.51 5.38
N TYR A 84 9.69 -14.27 4.37
CA TYR A 84 8.87 -15.46 4.60
C TYR A 84 9.67 -16.54 5.34
N GLU A 85 10.91 -16.82 4.91
CA GLU A 85 11.78 -17.78 5.59
C GLU A 85 11.94 -17.47 7.07
N LYS A 86 12.09 -16.19 7.40
CA LYS A 86 12.31 -15.75 8.77
C LYS A 86 11.06 -15.79 9.65
N HIS A 87 9.91 -15.40 9.11
CA HIS A 87 8.71 -15.16 9.93
C HIS A 87 7.64 -16.24 9.82
N LEU A 88 7.59 -16.97 8.69
CA LEU A 88 6.47 -17.84 8.37
C LEU A 88 6.88 -19.29 8.05
N LYS A 89 8.12 -19.58 7.63
CA LYS A 89 8.54 -20.94 7.24
C LYS A 89 8.36 -22.00 8.32
N ASP A 90 8.66 -21.67 9.58
CA ASP A 90 8.54 -22.61 10.70
C ASP A 90 7.10 -22.79 11.19
N HIS A 91 6.19 -21.90 10.75
CA HIS A 91 4.76 -21.96 11.06
C HIS A 91 4.03 -22.87 10.08
N LYS A 92 4.34 -24.17 10.12
CA LYS A 92 3.88 -25.16 9.13
C LYS A 92 2.36 -25.26 9.05
N VAL A 93 1.85 -25.20 7.82
CA VAL A 93 0.46 -25.42 7.44
C VAL A 93 0.39 -26.46 6.33
N LYS A 94 -0.82 -26.85 5.91
CA LYS A 94 -1.00 -27.88 4.87
C LYS A 94 -0.45 -27.50 3.48
N LEU A 95 -0.16 -26.21 3.24
CA LEU A 95 0.46 -25.76 2.00
C LEU A 95 1.98 -25.68 2.19
N ASP A 96 2.73 -26.31 1.28
CA ASP A 96 4.18 -26.22 1.27
C ASP A 96 4.64 -24.81 0.83
N TYR A 97 5.59 -24.27 1.58
CA TYR A 97 6.20 -22.97 1.34
C TYR A 97 6.90 -22.87 -0.02
N TRP A 98 7.71 -23.86 -0.38
CA TRP A 98 8.44 -23.89 -1.65
C TRP A 98 7.49 -23.97 -2.82
N TYR A 99 6.36 -24.64 -2.62
CA TYR A 99 5.29 -24.63 -3.59
C TYR A 99 4.73 -23.22 -3.78
N LEU A 100 4.39 -22.49 -2.71
CA LEU A 100 3.85 -21.12 -2.78
C LEU A 100 4.82 -20.10 -3.43
N LEU A 101 6.10 -20.08 -3.02
CA LEU A 101 7.06 -19.14 -3.59
C LEU A 101 7.65 -19.60 -4.93
N GLY A 102 7.47 -20.88 -5.27
CA GLY A 102 7.85 -21.46 -6.55
C GLY A 102 6.87 -21.15 -7.69
N ILE A 103 5.68 -20.61 -7.38
CA ILE A 103 4.63 -20.37 -8.39
C ILE A 103 5.05 -19.31 -9.40
N ILE A 104 5.67 -18.24 -8.91
CA ILE A 104 6.28 -17.21 -9.76
C ILE A 104 7.72 -17.02 -9.27
N PRO A 105 8.69 -17.81 -9.77
CA PRO A 105 10.05 -17.85 -9.25
C PRO A 105 10.74 -16.48 -9.19
N GLY A 106 10.38 -15.57 -10.10
CA GLY A 106 10.88 -14.20 -10.08
C GLY A 106 10.39 -13.41 -8.86
N LEU A 107 9.11 -13.50 -8.49
CA LEU A 107 8.51 -12.62 -7.46
C LEU A 107 9.00 -12.86 -6.05
N LYS A 108 9.51 -14.06 -5.72
CA LYS A 108 10.08 -14.29 -4.39
C LYS A 108 11.33 -13.43 -4.13
N GLU A 109 12.06 -13.04 -5.18
CA GLU A 109 13.23 -12.17 -5.09
C GLU A 109 12.85 -10.67 -5.10
N ALA A 110 11.57 -10.33 -5.22
CA ALA A 110 11.12 -8.95 -5.15
C ALA A 110 11.36 -8.37 -3.75
N ASN A 111 11.66 -7.07 -3.73
CA ASN A 111 11.81 -6.28 -2.53
C ASN A 111 10.48 -6.24 -1.75
N LEU A 112 10.54 -6.60 -0.48
CA LEU A 112 9.36 -6.75 0.36
C LEU A 112 8.56 -5.45 0.47
N ARG A 113 9.26 -4.32 0.64
CA ARG A 113 8.61 -3.01 0.78
C ARG A 113 7.89 -2.63 -0.50
N TYR A 114 8.54 -2.75 -1.66
CA TYR A 114 7.87 -2.43 -2.93
C TYR A 114 6.64 -3.29 -3.14
N MET A 115 6.71 -4.60 -2.88
CA MET A 115 5.54 -5.48 -3.00
C MET A 115 4.39 -5.11 -2.05
N ALA A 116 4.70 -4.64 -0.83
CA ALA A 116 3.69 -4.11 0.09
C ALA A 116 3.06 -2.81 -0.44
N GLU A 117 3.84 -1.92 -1.07
CA GLU A 117 3.33 -0.70 -1.72
C GLU A 117 2.46 -1.01 -2.95
N PHE A 118 2.80 -2.06 -3.72
CA PHE A 118 1.95 -2.60 -4.79
C PHE A 118 0.62 -3.12 -4.25
N TYR A 119 0.65 -3.86 -3.13
CA TYR A 119 -0.57 -4.30 -2.47
C TYR A 119 -1.44 -3.12 -2.01
N LEU A 120 -0.83 -2.03 -1.51
CA LEU A 120 -1.57 -0.83 -1.14
C LEU A 120 -2.29 -0.21 -2.35
N LEU A 121 -1.64 -0.17 -3.52
CA LEU A 121 -2.29 0.28 -4.76
C LEU A 121 -3.45 -0.65 -5.15
N LEU A 122 -3.21 -1.96 -5.19
CA LEU A 122 -4.24 -2.95 -5.49
C LEU A 122 -5.44 -2.82 -4.54
N ASN A 123 -5.19 -2.67 -3.24
CA ASN A 123 -6.23 -2.49 -2.23
C ASN A 123 -7.02 -1.19 -2.44
N ASN A 124 -6.37 -0.08 -2.81
CA ASN A 124 -7.07 1.16 -3.17
C ASN A 124 -7.96 0.98 -4.42
N ILE A 125 -7.47 0.25 -5.43
CA ILE A 125 -8.24 -0.09 -6.62
C ILE A 125 -9.46 -0.94 -6.24
N CYS A 126 -9.28 -2.03 -5.50
CA CYS A 126 -10.37 -2.89 -5.04
C CYS A 126 -11.40 -2.12 -4.21
N ASN A 127 -10.97 -1.25 -3.29
CA ASN A 127 -11.90 -0.41 -2.51
C ASN A 127 -12.69 0.57 -3.39
N THR A 128 -12.09 1.05 -4.48
CA THR A 128 -12.80 1.91 -5.45
C THR A 128 -13.87 1.10 -6.20
N ILE A 129 -13.53 -0.11 -6.63
CA ILE A 129 -14.46 -1.02 -7.33
C ILE A 129 -15.62 -1.39 -6.42
N VAL A 130 -15.34 -1.87 -5.21
CA VAL A 130 -16.38 -2.27 -4.24
C VAL A 130 -17.29 -1.10 -3.87
N ASP A 131 -16.74 0.10 -3.68
CA ASP A 131 -17.54 1.30 -3.41
C ASP A 131 -18.47 1.63 -4.58
N TYR A 132 -18.00 1.52 -5.82
CA TYR A 132 -18.83 1.72 -7.01
C TYR A 132 -19.93 0.66 -7.12
N GLU A 133 -19.60 -0.61 -6.90
CA GLU A 133 -20.58 -1.71 -6.99
C GLU A 133 -21.66 -1.61 -5.90
N THR A 134 -21.28 -1.17 -4.70
CA THR A 134 -22.20 -1.08 -3.56
C THR A 134 -23.04 0.20 -3.60
N ASN A 135 -22.44 1.34 -3.92
CA ASN A 135 -23.04 2.66 -3.78
C ASN A 135 -23.33 3.35 -5.11
N GLY A 136 -22.99 2.73 -6.24
CA GLY A 136 -23.22 3.25 -7.58
C GLY A 136 -22.32 4.44 -7.95
N ALA A 137 -22.63 5.03 -9.10
CA ALA A 137 -21.83 6.10 -9.71
C ALA A 137 -21.85 7.44 -8.94
N GLU A 138 -22.85 7.67 -8.11
CA GLU A 138 -23.04 8.91 -7.36
C GLU A 138 -22.29 8.90 -6.02
N SER A 139 -21.59 7.80 -5.70
CA SER A 139 -20.84 7.71 -4.46
C SER A 139 -19.78 8.81 -4.35
N LYS A 140 -19.92 9.62 -3.29
CA LYS A 140 -18.97 10.68 -2.93
C LYS A 140 -17.58 10.13 -2.57
N LYS A 141 -17.47 8.82 -2.28
CA LYS A 141 -16.21 8.17 -1.90
C LYS A 141 -15.35 7.80 -3.11
N LEU A 142 -15.93 7.69 -4.31
CA LEU A 142 -15.19 7.33 -5.53
C LEU A 142 -14.04 8.30 -5.83
N SER A 143 -14.31 9.60 -5.76
CA SER A 143 -13.29 10.62 -5.99
C SER A 143 -12.13 10.50 -5.00
N LYS A 144 -12.45 10.33 -3.71
CA LYS A 144 -11.43 10.16 -2.65
C LYS A 144 -10.60 8.89 -2.84
N ASN A 145 -11.24 7.77 -3.17
CA ASN A 145 -10.54 6.50 -3.40
C ASN A 145 -9.69 6.57 -4.67
N SER A 146 -10.20 7.19 -5.74
CA SER A 146 -9.47 7.41 -6.97
C SER A 146 -8.22 8.27 -6.80
N VAL A 147 -8.28 9.32 -5.97
CA VAL A 147 -7.11 10.15 -5.64
C VAL A 147 -6.06 9.33 -4.89
N LYS A 148 -6.47 8.43 -3.98
CA LYS A 148 -5.54 7.51 -3.31
C LYS A 148 -4.86 6.57 -4.31
N CYS A 149 -5.59 6.04 -5.29
CA CYS A 149 -5.00 5.23 -6.36
C CYS A 149 -3.94 6.02 -7.15
N LEU A 150 -4.27 7.25 -7.59
CA LEU A 150 -3.35 8.10 -8.35
C LEU A 150 -2.07 8.42 -7.56
N ASN A 151 -2.22 8.87 -6.31
CA ASN A 151 -1.08 9.21 -5.46
C ASN A 151 -0.17 8.00 -5.24
N GLN A 152 -0.76 6.83 -4.95
CA GLN A 152 0.01 5.60 -4.75
C GLN A 152 0.70 5.14 -6.04
N TYR A 153 0.03 5.24 -7.18
CA TYR A 153 0.59 4.92 -8.51
C TYR A 153 1.80 5.82 -8.83
N GLN A 154 1.68 7.13 -8.62
CA GLN A 154 2.75 8.10 -8.84
C GLN A 154 3.93 7.86 -7.90
N ASN A 155 3.66 7.60 -6.61
CA ASN A 155 4.69 7.27 -5.63
C ASN A 155 5.45 5.99 -6.02
N LEU A 156 4.74 4.93 -6.42
CA LEU A 156 5.39 3.72 -6.93
C LEU A 156 6.27 4.04 -8.14
N TYR A 157 5.73 4.72 -9.16
CA TYR A 157 6.48 5.10 -10.36
C TYR A 157 7.79 5.84 -10.02
N ILE A 158 7.75 6.85 -9.14
CA ILE A 158 8.93 7.61 -8.70
C ILE A 158 9.97 6.74 -8.00
N ASN A 159 9.60 5.60 -7.41
CA ASN A 159 10.52 4.73 -6.68
C ASN A 159 11.06 3.57 -7.54
N ILE A 160 10.35 3.20 -8.61
CA ILE A 160 10.61 1.99 -9.39
C ILE A 160 10.82 2.23 -10.88
N SER A 161 10.85 3.49 -11.35
CA SER A 161 10.86 3.84 -12.78
C SER A 161 12.00 3.20 -13.58
N GLU A 162 13.16 2.96 -12.97
CA GLU A 162 14.31 2.34 -13.65
C GLU A 162 14.24 0.79 -13.68
N CYS A 163 13.29 0.19 -12.96
CA CYS A 163 13.14 -1.25 -12.85
C CYS A 163 12.02 -1.81 -13.72
N LYS A 164 12.39 -2.42 -14.85
CA LYS A 164 11.45 -2.99 -15.83
C LYS A 164 10.42 -3.95 -15.24
N SER A 165 10.82 -4.88 -14.35
CA SER A 165 9.91 -5.87 -13.77
C SER A 165 8.87 -5.24 -12.83
N TYR A 166 9.24 -4.25 -12.01
CA TYR A 166 8.27 -3.52 -11.19
C TYR A 166 7.39 -2.62 -12.05
N LEU A 167 7.95 -2.00 -13.09
CA LEU A 167 7.17 -1.18 -14.02
C LEU A 167 6.09 -2.02 -14.74
N HIS A 168 6.42 -3.27 -15.07
CA HIS A 168 5.45 -4.22 -15.61
C HIS A 168 4.31 -4.50 -14.62
N LEU A 169 4.62 -4.80 -13.35
CA LEU A 169 3.60 -4.98 -12.30
C LEU A 169 2.71 -3.73 -12.13
N LEU A 170 3.33 -2.54 -12.17
CA LEU A 170 2.61 -1.27 -12.05
C LEU A 170 1.60 -1.08 -13.20
N ASN A 171 2.02 -1.37 -14.44
CA ASN A 171 1.17 -1.28 -15.61
C ASN A 171 0.03 -2.31 -15.62
N LYS A 172 0.23 -3.48 -14.98
CA LYS A 172 -0.85 -4.47 -14.80
C LYS A 172 -1.94 -3.95 -13.87
N LEU A 173 -1.55 -3.41 -12.70
CA LEU A 173 -2.51 -2.80 -11.78
C LEU A 173 -3.23 -1.60 -12.41
N LYS A 174 -2.53 -0.80 -13.23
CA LYS A 174 -3.17 0.24 -14.04
C LYS A 174 -4.21 -0.35 -14.99
N GLY A 175 -3.91 -1.45 -15.67
CA GLY A 175 -4.87 -2.12 -16.54
C GLY A 175 -6.18 -2.50 -15.85
N ILE A 176 -6.11 -3.06 -14.64
CA ILE A 176 -7.30 -3.38 -13.83
C ILE A 176 -8.12 -2.12 -13.56
N TYR A 177 -7.46 -1.04 -13.13
CA TYR A 177 -8.13 0.21 -12.83
C TYR A 177 -8.76 0.86 -14.07
N ASP A 178 -8.05 0.85 -15.20
CA ASP A 178 -8.53 1.42 -16.46
C ASP A 178 -9.72 0.64 -17.02
N ASP A 179 -9.66 -0.70 -17.00
CA ASP A 179 -10.75 -1.57 -17.43
C ASP A 179 -12.01 -1.31 -16.59
N PHE A 180 -11.87 -1.23 -15.26
CA PHE A 180 -12.94 -0.83 -14.35
C PHE A 180 -13.48 0.57 -14.69
N ARG A 181 -12.61 1.57 -14.76
CA ARG A 181 -12.97 2.97 -14.98
C ARG A 181 -13.74 3.13 -16.28
N ASN A 182 -13.25 2.54 -17.37
CA ASN A 182 -13.88 2.63 -18.68
C ASN A 182 -15.23 1.92 -18.68
N SER A 183 -15.33 0.74 -18.06
CA SER A 183 -16.60 0.01 -17.90
C SER A 183 -17.63 0.82 -17.11
N ALA A 184 -17.22 1.42 -15.98
CA ALA A 184 -18.08 2.25 -15.15
C ALA A 184 -18.59 3.50 -15.91
N ILE A 185 -17.71 4.20 -16.63
CA ILE A 185 -18.08 5.38 -17.43
C ILE A 185 -19.05 4.98 -18.55
N ASN A 186 -18.72 3.93 -19.31
CA ASN A 186 -19.54 3.49 -20.46
C ASN A 186 -20.95 3.06 -20.03
N LYS A 187 -21.08 2.35 -18.90
CA LYS A 187 -22.38 1.91 -18.39
C LYS A 187 -23.30 3.06 -17.97
N ASN A 188 -22.75 4.20 -17.56
CA ASN A 188 -23.55 5.33 -17.07
C ASN A 188 -23.66 6.49 -18.08
N GLY A 189 -22.88 6.45 -19.17
CA GLY A 189 -22.84 7.51 -20.18
C GLY A 189 -22.39 8.87 -19.62
N SER A 190 -22.69 9.94 -20.35
CA SER A 190 -22.32 11.32 -19.97
C SER A 190 -23.18 11.92 -18.85
N LYS A 191 -24.08 11.14 -18.24
CA LYS A 191 -25.07 11.64 -17.28
C LYS A 191 -24.51 11.91 -15.88
N ASN A 192 -23.25 11.58 -15.62
CA ASN A 192 -22.65 11.78 -14.30
C ASN A 192 -21.18 12.22 -14.36
N ASN A 193 -20.67 12.58 -13.19
CA ASN A 193 -19.32 13.08 -13.00
C ASN A 193 -18.26 11.95 -12.86
N LEU A 194 -18.53 10.71 -13.29
CA LEU A 194 -17.60 9.58 -13.12
C LEU A 194 -16.25 9.84 -13.77
N ALA A 195 -16.21 10.40 -14.98
CA ALA A 195 -14.95 10.68 -15.66
C ALA A 195 -14.05 11.65 -14.87
N THR A 196 -14.67 12.57 -14.13
CA THR A 196 -14.02 13.53 -13.24
C THR A 196 -13.65 12.94 -11.88
N ASN A 197 -14.50 12.07 -11.34
CA ASN A 197 -14.32 11.41 -10.04
C ASN A 197 -13.27 10.29 -10.11
N LEU A 198 -13.31 9.46 -11.15
CA LEU A 198 -12.33 8.43 -11.43
C LEU A 198 -11.18 9.03 -12.25
N LYS A 199 -10.16 9.53 -11.56
CA LYS A 199 -8.93 10.07 -12.14
C LYS A 199 -8.17 9.00 -12.90
N LYS A 200 -7.68 9.34 -14.09
CA LYS A 200 -6.71 8.49 -14.79
C LYS A 200 -5.45 8.30 -13.95
N LEU A 201 -4.87 7.11 -13.97
CA LEU A 201 -3.57 6.84 -13.37
C LEU A 201 -2.47 7.30 -14.33
N THR A 202 -1.87 8.46 -14.04
CA THR A 202 -0.81 9.08 -14.84
C THR A 202 0.48 9.22 -14.03
N LYS A 203 1.60 9.40 -14.73
CA LYS A 203 2.88 9.76 -14.12
C LYS A 203 2.80 11.15 -13.45
N PRO A 204 3.77 11.51 -12.58
CA PRO A 204 3.80 12.84 -11.97
C PRO A 204 3.81 13.99 -12.98
N ASN A 205 4.39 13.78 -14.17
CA ASN A 205 4.42 14.77 -15.24
C ASN A 205 3.14 14.77 -16.13
N GLY A 206 2.10 14.03 -15.72
CA GLY A 206 0.82 13.97 -16.44
C GLY A 206 0.75 12.97 -17.59
N GLU A 207 1.89 12.46 -18.07
CA GLU A 207 1.92 11.47 -19.15
C GLU A 207 1.34 10.12 -18.71
N GLU A 208 0.56 9.51 -19.59
CA GLU A 208 -0.07 8.21 -19.37
C GLU A 208 0.85 7.08 -19.85
N MET A 209 0.89 5.98 -19.09
CA MET A 209 1.60 4.76 -19.49
C MET A 209 0.62 3.74 -20.06
N ASN A 210 1.08 2.92 -21.00
CA ASN A 210 0.25 1.84 -21.53
C ASN A 210 -0.01 0.78 -20.46
N ALA A 211 -1.28 0.44 -20.27
CA ALA A 211 -1.67 -0.76 -19.55
C ALA A 211 -1.11 -1.99 -20.26
N VAL A 212 -0.78 -3.02 -19.49
CA VAL A 212 -0.30 -4.30 -20.01
C VAL A 212 -1.19 -5.41 -19.50
N LYS A 213 -1.48 -6.38 -20.37
CA LYS A 213 -2.26 -7.58 -20.06
C LYS A 213 -1.35 -8.80 -20.15
N GLY A 214 -1.67 -9.83 -19.37
CA GLY A 214 -0.95 -11.11 -19.37
C GLY A 214 0.31 -11.15 -18.50
N PHE A 215 0.94 -12.32 -18.50
CA PHE A 215 2.15 -12.61 -17.75
C PHE A 215 3.42 -12.16 -18.46
N LYS A 216 4.41 -11.75 -17.67
CA LYS A 216 5.81 -11.84 -18.07
C LYS A 216 6.64 -12.44 -16.94
N SER A 217 7.68 -13.18 -17.31
CA SER A 217 8.71 -13.58 -16.37
C SER A 217 9.34 -12.35 -15.71
N TYR A 218 9.45 -12.38 -14.38
CA TYR A 218 10.05 -11.30 -13.62
C TYR A 218 11.52 -11.57 -13.30
N ASN A 219 12.35 -10.54 -13.39
CA ASN A 219 13.74 -10.56 -12.96
C ASN A 219 14.00 -9.34 -12.09
N PHE A 220 13.91 -9.51 -10.77
CA PHE A 220 14.19 -8.44 -9.82
C PHE A 220 15.66 -8.44 -9.46
N SER A 221 16.31 -7.30 -9.66
CA SER A 221 17.64 -7.08 -9.13
C SER A 221 17.55 -6.89 -7.61
N LYS A 222 18.56 -7.40 -6.89
CA LYS A 222 18.78 -7.07 -5.47
C LYS A 222 19.21 -5.60 -5.29
N LYS A 223 19.57 -4.90 -6.37
CA LYS A 223 19.92 -3.47 -6.36
C LYS A 223 18.66 -2.62 -6.19
N LYS A 224 18.80 -1.44 -5.57
CA LYS A 224 17.72 -0.46 -5.47
C LYS A 224 17.26 -0.07 -6.86
N CYS A 225 15.95 0.14 -7.02
CA CYS A 225 15.39 0.51 -8.31
C CYS A 225 15.72 1.95 -8.67
N ASN A 226 15.46 2.89 -7.77
CA ASN A 226 15.89 4.26 -7.97
C ASN A 226 17.02 4.59 -6.98
N SER A 227 18.21 4.83 -7.52
CA SER A 227 19.25 5.59 -6.83
C SER A 227 18.92 7.06 -7.05
N LEU A 228 18.26 7.68 -6.07
CA LEU A 228 18.03 9.13 -6.09
C LEU A 228 19.36 9.92 -6.17
N ASP A 229 20.51 9.26 -5.98
CA ASP A 229 21.84 9.82 -6.15
C ASP A 229 22.15 10.23 -7.61
N LYS A 230 21.41 9.72 -8.61
CA LYS A 230 21.64 10.09 -10.02
C LYS A 230 20.84 11.31 -10.51
N LYS A 231 19.82 11.77 -9.77
CA LYS A 231 18.86 12.77 -10.27
C LYS A 231 19.15 14.23 -9.88
N VAL A 232 20.10 14.47 -8.98
CA VAL A 232 20.51 15.84 -8.63
C VAL A 232 21.22 16.53 -9.80
N ALA A 233 21.87 15.76 -10.69
CA ALA A 233 22.55 16.31 -11.87
C ALA A 233 21.60 16.76 -13.00
N SER A 234 20.39 16.18 -13.11
CA SER A 234 19.50 16.43 -14.25
C SER A 234 18.43 17.50 -14.01
N VAL A 235 18.21 17.93 -12.76
CA VAL A 235 17.24 19.00 -12.44
C VAL A 235 17.87 20.40 -12.59
N GLN A 236 19.20 20.49 -12.56
CA GLN A 236 19.91 21.77 -12.67
C GLN A 236 20.07 22.31 -14.11
N LEU A 237 19.67 21.53 -15.14
CA LEU A 237 19.78 21.95 -16.55
C LEU A 237 18.50 22.50 -17.18
N GLN A 238 17.40 22.68 -16.43
CA GLN A 238 16.15 23.26 -16.97
C GLN A 238 15.79 24.63 -16.38
N SER A 239 16.66 25.26 -15.59
CA SER A 239 16.43 26.63 -15.07
C SER A 239 17.19 27.73 -15.82
N SER A 240 17.82 27.45 -16.96
CA SER A 240 18.46 28.48 -17.79
C SER A 240 17.80 28.56 -19.16
N SER A 241 16.68 29.29 -19.20
CA SER A 241 16.14 29.94 -20.40
C SER A 241 15.23 31.04 -19.89
N LYS A 242 15.82 32.16 -19.47
CA LYS A 242 15.09 33.42 -19.34
C LYS A 242 15.71 34.39 -20.33
N GLU A 243 14.88 34.75 -21.30
CA GLU A 243 15.10 35.84 -22.25
C GLU A 243 15.63 37.09 -21.55
N GLU A 244 16.66 37.64 -22.17
CA GLU A 244 17.24 38.92 -21.85
C GLU A 244 16.47 40.01 -22.60
N SER A 245 15.89 40.94 -21.86
CA SER A 245 15.53 42.26 -22.40
C SER A 245 15.90 43.33 -21.36
N PRO A 246 16.42 44.49 -21.79
CA PRO A 246 17.26 45.33 -20.95
C PRO A 246 16.44 46.38 -20.20
N LEU A 247 16.77 46.62 -18.93
CA LEU A 247 16.21 47.71 -18.13
C LEU A 247 17.04 49.00 -18.32
N PRO A 248 16.44 50.17 -18.55
CA PRO A 248 17.15 51.45 -18.52
C PRO A 248 17.45 51.91 -17.08
N GLN A 249 18.52 52.68 -16.99
CA GLN A 249 19.26 53.15 -15.82
C GLN A 249 18.48 54.10 -14.90
N GLU A 250 18.78 54.00 -13.60
CA GLU A 250 18.44 54.96 -12.53
C GLU A 250 19.26 56.26 -12.67
N PRO A 251 18.82 57.37 -12.06
CA PRO A 251 19.65 57.92 -10.97
C PRO A 251 18.90 58.55 -9.78
N GLU A 252 19.31 58.13 -8.58
CA GLU A 252 19.76 58.92 -7.41
C GLU A 252 18.84 59.92 -6.66
N LYS A 253 18.88 59.74 -5.32
CA LYS A 253 19.11 60.72 -4.22
C LYS A 253 17.91 61.40 -3.49
N LYS A 254 17.71 61.03 -2.20
CA LYS A 254 18.09 61.79 -0.97
C LYS A 254 17.21 61.45 0.25
N GLU A 255 17.85 60.83 1.25
CA GLU A 255 17.90 61.13 2.69
C GLU A 255 16.83 62.03 3.38
N SER A 256 16.14 61.47 4.40
CA SER A 256 15.97 62.07 5.75
C SER A 256 15.13 61.16 6.69
N ALA A 257 15.58 60.99 7.94
CA ALA A 257 14.93 60.26 9.05
C ALA A 257 14.18 61.25 10.00
N PRO A 258 13.70 60.93 11.23
CA PRO A 258 13.14 59.70 11.86
C PRO A 258 11.82 59.98 12.66
N GLN A 259 11.41 59.05 13.55
CA GLN A 259 10.43 59.09 14.66
C GLN A 259 8.97 58.69 14.33
N SER A 260 8.44 57.58 14.86
CA SER A 260 8.01 57.25 16.23
C SER A 260 6.52 57.52 16.44
N SER A 261 5.75 56.47 16.73
CA SER A 261 4.56 56.51 17.60
C SER A 261 4.20 55.08 18.00
N GLU A 262 4.54 54.80 19.25
CA GLU A 262 4.11 53.68 20.07
C GLU A 262 2.64 53.90 20.49
N LEU A 263 1.82 52.84 20.52
CA LEU A 263 0.75 52.72 21.51
C LEU A 263 0.38 51.25 21.71
N GLN A 264 0.72 50.79 22.91
CA GLN A 264 0.40 49.53 23.58
C GLN A 264 -1.13 49.46 23.81
N GLN A 265 -1.80 48.31 23.98
CA GLN A 265 -1.90 47.40 25.14
C GLN A 265 -3.27 46.68 24.91
N THR A 266 -3.58 45.41 25.22
CA THR A 266 -3.47 44.65 26.49
C THR A 266 -3.84 43.15 26.26
N SER A 267 -3.11 42.26 26.96
CA SER A 267 -3.52 41.08 27.74
C SER A 267 -4.79 40.28 27.34
N THR A 268 -4.75 38.95 27.19
CA THR A 268 -4.85 38.00 28.33
C THR A 268 -4.52 36.54 27.92
N ALA A 269 -4.06 35.76 28.90
CA ALA A 269 -3.58 34.38 28.80
C ALA A 269 -4.69 33.29 28.81
N LEU A 270 -4.27 32.08 28.40
CA LEU A 270 -4.97 30.79 28.24
C LEU A 270 -5.90 30.32 29.38
N PRO A 271 -6.75 29.31 29.09
CA PRO A 271 -6.48 27.99 29.67
C PRO A 271 -6.54 26.79 28.70
N ALA A 272 -5.84 25.73 29.12
CA ALA A 272 -5.60 24.43 28.48
C ALA A 272 -6.83 23.48 28.49
N PRO A 273 -6.81 22.35 27.76
CA PRO A 273 -7.99 21.50 27.51
C PRO A 273 -8.32 20.55 28.69
N PRO A 274 -9.58 20.09 28.84
CA PRO A 274 -9.98 19.23 29.95
C PRO A 274 -9.52 17.77 29.76
N GLN A 275 -8.90 17.22 30.80
CA GLN A 275 -8.83 15.78 31.08
C GLN A 275 -9.98 15.39 32.03
N ALA A 276 -10.65 14.28 31.76
CA ALA A 276 -11.51 13.56 32.71
C ALA A 276 -11.26 12.05 32.49
N LEU A 277 -10.56 11.36 33.39
CA LEU A 277 -10.97 10.81 34.70
C LEU A 277 -11.40 9.34 34.58
N LYS A 278 -10.54 8.48 35.12
CA LYS A 278 -10.80 7.10 35.50
C LYS A 278 -11.84 7.08 36.63
N GLN A 279 -12.75 6.13 36.59
CA GLN A 279 -13.43 5.62 37.79
C GLN A 279 -13.36 4.09 37.78
N ASP A 280 -12.88 3.58 38.91
CA ASP A 280 -12.83 2.17 39.33
C ASP A 280 -14.05 1.84 40.20
N LEU A 281 -14.22 0.54 40.45
CA LEU A 281 -15.05 -0.18 41.45
C LEU A 281 -16.45 -0.63 41.00
N ALA A 282 -16.63 -1.94 40.79
CA ALA A 282 -16.96 -2.89 41.87
C ALA A 282 -17.28 -4.29 41.31
N SER A 283 -16.69 -5.32 41.91
CA SER A 283 -17.04 -6.74 41.75
C SER A 283 -18.27 -7.10 42.59
N PRO A 284 -18.94 -8.22 42.25
CA PRO A 284 -19.27 -9.21 43.27
C PRO A 284 -18.79 -10.62 42.91
N SER A 285 -18.26 -11.31 43.91
CA SER A 285 -18.09 -12.77 43.95
C SER A 285 -19.43 -13.49 43.77
N GLN A 286 -19.46 -14.59 43.03
CA GLN A 286 -19.72 -15.92 43.59
C GLN A 286 -19.59 -17.02 42.54
N SER A 287 -18.82 -18.04 42.89
CA SER A 287 -18.67 -19.32 42.21
C SER A 287 -19.83 -20.24 42.61
N PRO A 288 -20.33 -21.10 41.71
CA PRO A 288 -20.96 -22.35 42.12
C PRO A 288 -20.03 -23.54 41.86
N GLU A 289 -19.97 -24.41 42.86
CA GLU A 289 -19.37 -25.75 42.88
C GLU A 289 -19.68 -26.61 41.64
N GLN A 290 -18.67 -27.37 41.20
CA GLN A 290 -18.89 -28.66 40.53
C GLN A 290 -19.30 -29.71 41.57
N PRO A 291 -20.26 -30.60 41.26
CA PRO A 291 -20.29 -31.92 41.87
C PRO A 291 -19.34 -32.84 41.10
N ASN A 292 -18.45 -33.44 41.87
CA ASN A 292 -17.70 -34.62 41.54
C ASN A 292 -18.68 -35.80 41.59
N ASP A 293 -18.78 -36.60 40.54
CA ASP A 293 -19.28 -37.97 40.67
C ASP A 293 -18.44 -38.92 39.83
N GLN A 294 -18.00 -39.96 40.53
CA GLN A 294 -17.12 -41.04 40.14
C GLN A 294 -17.99 -42.29 39.98
N LEU A 295 -17.57 -43.17 39.07
CA LEU A 295 -17.74 -44.64 39.16
C LEU A 295 -19.17 -45.23 39.13
N SER A 296 -19.59 -45.71 37.95
CA SER A 296 -19.82 -47.13 37.63
C SER A 296 -20.26 -47.27 36.17
#